data_AF-A0A8C5S9S7-F1
#
_entry.id   AF-A0A8C5S9S7-F1
#
_cell.length_a   1.000
_cell.length_b   1.000
_cell.length_c   1.000
_cell.angle_alpha   90.00
_cell.angle_beta   90.00
_cell.angle_gamma   90.00
#
_symmetry.space_group_name_H-M   'P 1'
#
loop_
_entity.id
_entity.type
_entity.pdbx_description
1 polymer ?
#
loop_
_entity_poly.entity_id
_entity_poly.type
_entity_poly.pdbx_seq_one_letter_code
_entity_poly.pdbx_strand_id
1 'polypeptide(L)'
;HKPGTIRAGGQSRPSPPEMKRRWAWLFQKISRSHLGEAASGVLLIYSQSILHILEASSGTLYHILMDLQVHQGGELWGDIKIMVMSHNIPTRLFSQWNATKLEVPVTLEDVTQSQTTEEVITECLTLILKMGVYLATLKVRMGNKDLGECLHTTVPELLIPAETIQYLCRSQECLSPAEFLKMYKKPLHLFLRPQHHSVKIQWVDGEKGASK
;
A
#
# COMPACT_ATOMS: atom_id res chain seq x y z
N HIS A 1 19.73 48.38 -11.66
CA HIS A 1 18.72 47.42 -11.19
C HIS A 1 18.79 46.16 -12.04
N LYS A 2 19.28 45.03 -11.51
CA LYS A 2 19.13 43.70 -12.14
C LYS A 2 17.91 43.02 -11.50
N PRO A 3 17.03 42.37 -12.26
CA PRO A 3 15.91 41.64 -11.70
C PRO A 3 16.43 40.37 -11.02
N GLY A 4 16.07 40.20 -9.74
CA GLY A 4 16.42 39.06 -8.93
C GLY A 4 15.75 37.79 -9.46
N THR A 5 16.59 36.81 -9.79
CA THR A 5 16.14 35.44 -10.04
C THR A 5 15.63 34.86 -8.73
N ILE A 6 14.30 34.76 -8.60
CA ILE A 6 13.66 33.94 -7.57
C ILE A 6 14.05 32.49 -7.87
N ARG A 7 14.97 31.93 -7.08
CA ARG A 7 15.21 30.49 -7.04
C ARG A 7 13.94 29.85 -6.46
N ALA A 8 13.08 29.33 -7.32
CA ALA A 8 12.13 28.30 -6.93
C ALA A 8 12.96 27.11 -6.43
N GLY A 9 12.98 26.89 -5.11
CA GLY A 9 13.49 25.67 -4.52
C GLY A 9 12.58 24.51 -4.92
N GLY A 10 12.79 23.96 -6.11
CA GLY A 10 12.20 22.69 -6.51
C GLY A 10 12.81 21.60 -5.63
N GLN A 11 12.15 21.27 -4.53
CA GLN A 11 12.50 20.08 -3.75
C GLN A 11 12.22 18.87 -4.64
N SER A 12 13.30 18.24 -5.13
CA SER A 12 13.22 17.05 -5.96
C SER A 12 12.81 15.86 -5.11
N ARG A 13 11.74 15.16 -5.50
CA ARG A 13 11.29 13.91 -4.87
C ARG A 13 12.46 12.92 -4.77
N PRO A 14 12.60 12.18 -3.66
CA PRO A 14 13.65 11.19 -3.51
C PRO A 14 13.59 10.12 -4.60
N SER A 15 14.76 9.69 -5.04
CA SER A 15 14.89 8.64 -6.05
C SER A 15 14.35 7.29 -5.54
N PRO A 16 13.83 6.40 -6.42
CA PRO A 16 13.36 5.08 -6.01
C PRO A 16 14.37 4.27 -5.16
N PRO A 17 15.69 4.29 -5.46
CA PRO A 17 16.69 3.63 -4.62
C PRO A 17 16.81 4.23 -3.21
N GLU A 18 16.70 5.54 -3.05
CA GLU A 18 16.75 6.20 -1.74
C GLU A 18 15.54 5.80 -0.88
N MET A 19 14.36 5.78 -1.50
CA MET A 19 13.13 5.36 -0.84
C MET A 19 13.20 3.89 -0.38
N LYS A 20 13.72 3.01 -1.24
CA LYS A 20 13.95 1.60 -0.88
C LYS A 20 14.90 1.47 0.31
N ARG A 21 16.03 2.19 0.29
CA ARG A 21 16.99 2.21 1.41
C ARG A 21 16.38 2.73 2.70
N ARG A 22 15.54 3.77 2.62
CA ARG A 22 14.89 4.34 3.80
C ARG A 22 13.95 3.34 4.47
N TRP A 23 13.11 2.67 3.69
CA TRP A 23 12.21 1.63 4.21
C TRP A 23 12.99 0.46 4.82
N ALA A 24 14.05 0.00 4.15
CA ALA A 24 14.92 -1.05 4.69
C ALA A 24 15.55 -0.64 6.04
N TRP A 25 16.05 0.60 6.13
CA TRP A 25 16.60 1.15 7.37
C TRP A 25 15.53 1.24 8.48
N LEU A 26 14.31 1.66 8.15
CA LEU A 26 13.21 1.75 9.11
C LEU A 26 12.88 0.36 9.69
N PHE A 27 12.77 -0.67 8.84
CA PHE A 27 12.53 -2.03 9.33
C PHE A 27 13.67 -2.53 10.22
N GLN A 28 14.93 -2.23 9.88
CA GLN A 28 16.07 -2.59 10.70
C GLN A 28 16.09 -1.84 12.04
N LYS A 29 15.70 -0.56 12.06
CA LYS A 29 15.56 0.21 13.30
C LYS A 29 14.51 -0.42 14.20
N ILE A 30 13.33 -0.74 13.66
CA ILE A 30 12.22 -1.31 14.42
C ILE A 30 12.56 -2.69 14.94
N SER A 31 13.20 -3.55 14.14
CA SER A 31 13.59 -4.90 14.60
C SER A 31 14.60 -4.91 15.74
N ARG A 32 15.36 -3.82 15.93
CA ARG A 32 16.25 -3.64 17.09
C ARG A 32 15.52 -3.18 18.34
N SER A 33 14.43 -2.43 18.20
CA SER A 33 13.66 -1.87 19.32
C SER A 33 12.43 -2.68 19.71
N HIS A 34 11.94 -3.54 18.82
CA HIS A 34 10.71 -4.31 18.97
C HIS A 34 10.93 -5.75 18.50
N LEU A 35 10.71 -6.70 19.40
CA LEU A 35 10.70 -8.13 19.08
C LEU A 35 9.37 -8.46 18.40
N GLY A 36 9.37 -8.49 17.07
CA GLY A 36 8.20 -8.82 16.26
C GLY A 36 8.62 -9.47 14.94
N GLU A 37 7.66 -10.09 14.27
CA GLU A 37 7.89 -10.62 12.93
C GLU A 37 8.30 -9.51 11.97
N ALA A 38 9.20 -9.84 11.04
CA ALA A 38 9.61 -8.93 9.99
C ALA A 38 8.39 -8.51 9.15
N ALA A 39 8.37 -7.24 8.76
CA ALA A 39 7.36 -6.76 7.82
C ALA A 39 7.59 -7.39 6.45
N SER A 40 6.52 -7.88 5.84
CA SER A 40 6.48 -8.28 4.43
C SER A 40 5.56 -7.33 3.66
N GLY A 41 5.59 -7.40 2.33
CA GLY A 41 4.75 -6.55 1.49
C GLY A 41 5.41 -6.12 0.19
N VAL A 42 4.82 -5.11 -0.45
CA VAL A 42 5.35 -4.53 -1.68
C VAL A 42 5.20 -3.01 -1.69
N LEU A 43 6.27 -2.33 -2.10
CA LEU A 43 6.30 -0.90 -2.38
C LEU A 43 6.32 -0.69 -3.90
N LEU A 44 5.23 -0.13 -4.44
CA LEU A 44 5.08 0.22 -5.84
C LEU A 44 5.32 1.72 -6.01
N ILE A 45 6.33 2.08 -6.80
CA ILE A 45 6.77 3.46 -6.98
C ILE A 45 6.36 3.94 -8.37
N TYR A 46 5.32 4.77 -8.42
CA TYR A 46 4.85 5.43 -9.64
C TYR A 46 5.53 6.79 -9.81
N SER A 47 5.48 7.35 -11.03
CA SER A 47 6.07 8.65 -11.36
C SER A 47 5.63 9.78 -10.43
N GLN A 48 4.36 9.78 -9.99
CA GLN A 48 3.78 10.85 -9.16
C GLN A 48 3.22 10.39 -7.81
N SER A 49 3.10 9.08 -7.58
CA SER A 49 2.51 8.52 -6.36
C SER A 49 3.25 7.27 -5.88
N ILE A 50 2.87 6.75 -4.72
CA ILE A 50 3.43 5.53 -4.12
C ILE A 50 2.26 4.73 -3.57
N LEU A 51 2.25 3.43 -3.84
CA LEU A 51 1.39 2.50 -3.12
C LEU A 51 2.27 1.57 -2.29
N HIS A 52 1.99 1.49 -0.99
CA HIS A 52 2.72 0.61 -0.09
C HIS A 52 1.75 -0.33 0.61
N ILE A 53 1.95 -1.63 0.37
CA ILE A 53 1.23 -2.71 1.04
C ILE A 53 2.18 -3.32 2.07
N LEU A 54 1.71 -3.45 3.32
CA LEU A 54 2.49 -3.96 4.44
C LEU A 54 1.71 -5.03 5.20
N GLU A 55 2.40 -6.10 5.55
CA GLU A 55 1.91 -7.16 6.43
C GLU A 55 2.91 -7.33 7.58
N ALA A 56 2.47 -7.09 8.81
CA ALA A 56 3.29 -7.31 10.00
C ALA A 56 2.40 -7.49 11.23
N SER A 57 3.02 -7.79 12.38
CA SER A 57 2.30 -7.75 13.65
C SER A 57 1.78 -6.34 13.94
N SER A 58 0.72 -6.22 14.74
CA SER A 58 0.16 -4.93 15.13
C SER A 58 1.19 -4.04 15.83
N GLY A 59 2.10 -4.62 16.62
CA GLY A 59 3.19 -3.89 17.28
C GLY A 59 4.17 -3.30 16.27
N THR A 60 4.62 -4.09 15.29
CA THR A 60 5.49 -3.61 14.21
C THR A 60 4.81 -2.51 13.39
N LEU A 61 3.54 -2.68 13.01
CA LEU A 61 2.78 -1.64 12.27
C LEU A 61 2.61 -0.36 13.09
N TYR A 62 2.34 -0.48 14.39
CA TYR A 62 2.25 0.67 15.29
C TYR A 62 3.58 1.45 15.34
N HIS A 63 4.71 0.77 15.46
CA HIS A 63 6.03 1.42 15.43
C HIS A 63 6.35 2.06 14.08
N ILE A 64 5.95 1.44 12.97
CA ILE A 64 6.07 2.05 11.63
C ILE A 64 5.27 3.35 11.59
N LEU A 65 4.00 3.32 12.00
CA LEU A 65 3.14 4.50 12.01
C LEU A 65 3.68 5.62 12.90
N MET A 66 4.25 5.28 14.07
CA MET A 66 4.88 6.27 14.94
C MET A 66 6.07 6.94 14.27
N ASP A 67 6.92 6.20 13.56
CA ASP A 67 8.05 6.77 12.84
C ASP A 67 7.57 7.62 11.66
N LEU A 68 6.56 7.16 10.91
CA LEU A 68 5.96 7.92 9.82
C LEU A 68 5.33 9.23 10.30
N GLN A 69 4.62 9.23 11.44
CA GLN A 69 4.05 10.45 12.02
C GLN A 69 5.13 11.51 12.29
N VAL A 70 6.31 11.10 12.80
CA VAL A 70 7.41 12.04 13.11
C VAL A 70 8.02 12.65 11.85
N HIS A 71 8.03 11.90 10.74
CA HIS A 71 8.67 12.33 9.51
C HIS A 71 7.68 12.76 8.40
N GLN A 72 6.39 12.80 8.69
CA GLN A 72 5.35 13.21 7.74
C GLN A 72 5.56 14.66 7.33
N GLY A 73 5.48 14.95 6.03
CA GLY A 73 5.70 16.30 5.48
C GLY A 73 7.17 16.70 5.39
N GLY A 74 8.10 15.77 5.65
CA GLY A 74 9.52 15.95 5.34
C GLY A 74 9.82 15.73 3.86
N GLU A 75 11.00 16.15 3.38
CA GLU A 75 11.43 16.06 1.98
C GLU A 75 11.33 14.64 1.38
N LEU A 76 11.44 13.62 2.25
CA LEU A 76 11.47 12.21 1.86
C LEU A 76 10.09 11.53 1.90
N TRP A 77 9.22 11.99 2.79
CA TRP A 77 7.91 11.43 3.03
C TRP A 77 6.87 12.48 2.67
N GLY A 78 6.32 12.35 1.46
CA GLY A 78 5.21 13.19 1.02
C GLY A 78 3.97 12.99 1.88
N ASP A 79 2.81 13.41 1.37
CA ASP A 79 1.56 13.17 2.10
C ASP A 79 1.24 11.67 2.14
N ILE A 80 1.21 11.09 3.35
CA ILE A 80 0.94 9.67 3.57
C ILE A 80 -0.51 9.55 4.03
N LYS A 81 -1.26 8.73 3.30
CA LYS A 81 -2.63 8.34 3.64
C LYS A 81 -2.72 6.83 3.85
N ILE A 82 -3.45 6.44 4.87
CA ILE A 82 -3.79 5.06 5.18
C ILE A 82 -5.16 4.80 4.56
N MET A 83 -5.15 4.03 3.46
CA MET A 83 -6.36 3.61 2.77
C MET A 83 -7.15 2.59 3.59
N VAL A 84 -6.48 1.57 4.13
CA VAL A 84 -7.11 0.54 4.97
C VAL A 84 -6.10 -0.03 5.97
N MET A 85 -6.59 -0.46 7.13
CA MET A 85 -5.85 -1.26 8.09
C MET A 85 -6.66 -2.50 8.46
N SER A 86 -6.28 -3.65 7.91
CA SER A 86 -6.93 -4.94 8.19
C SER A 86 -6.24 -5.66 9.34
N HIS A 87 -6.99 -6.47 10.07
CA HIS A 87 -6.51 -7.26 11.21
C HIS A 87 -6.85 -8.74 11.00
N ASN A 88 -6.17 -9.63 11.73
CA ASN A 88 -6.41 -11.09 11.71
C ASN A 88 -6.31 -11.73 10.32
N ILE A 89 -5.34 -11.31 9.50
CA ILE A 89 -5.10 -11.90 8.19
C ILE A 89 -4.48 -13.30 8.41
N PRO A 90 -5.16 -14.39 8.00
CA PRO A 90 -4.75 -15.76 8.36
C PRO A 90 -3.49 -16.22 7.64
N THR A 91 -3.23 -15.69 6.43
CA THR A 91 -2.09 -16.05 5.61
C THR A 91 -1.44 -14.80 5.02
N ARG A 92 -0.11 -14.73 5.06
CA ARG A 92 0.65 -13.65 4.42
C ARG A 92 0.57 -13.80 2.90
N LEU A 93 0.19 -12.74 2.21
CA LEU A 93 0.24 -12.65 0.74
C LEU A 93 1.68 -12.49 0.25
N PHE A 94 2.53 -11.84 1.04
CA PHE A 94 3.91 -11.57 0.69
C PHE A 94 4.87 -12.30 1.63
N SER A 95 5.77 -13.12 1.08
CA SER A 95 6.78 -13.83 1.88
C SER A 95 7.90 -12.92 2.41
N GLN A 96 8.18 -11.82 1.71
CA GLN A 96 9.21 -10.83 2.09
C GLN A 96 8.80 -9.46 1.56
N TRP A 97 9.40 -8.40 2.10
CA TRP A 97 9.20 -7.05 1.57
C TRP A 97 10.01 -6.83 0.28
N ASN A 98 9.38 -6.25 -0.75
CA ASN A 98 10.04 -5.87 -2.00
C ASN A 98 9.64 -4.45 -2.41
N ALA A 99 10.47 -3.80 -3.22
CA ALA A 99 10.18 -2.50 -3.81
C ALA A 99 10.50 -2.54 -5.30
N THR A 100 9.59 -2.01 -6.11
CA THR A 100 9.76 -1.91 -7.56
C THR A 100 9.25 -0.57 -8.09
N LYS A 101 9.94 -0.07 -9.12
CA LYS A 101 9.52 1.13 -9.86
C LYS A 101 8.58 0.66 -10.98
N LEU A 102 7.48 1.36 -11.14
CA LEU A 102 6.55 1.11 -12.23
C LEU A 102 6.59 2.26 -13.24
N GLU A 103 6.74 1.92 -14.51
CA GLU A 103 6.59 2.82 -15.65
C GLU A 103 5.24 2.52 -16.32
N VAL A 104 4.16 2.92 -15.66
CA VAL A 104 2.81 2.80 -16.23
C VAL A 104 2.50 4.06 -17.04
N PRO A 105 1.97 3.95 -18.27
CA PRO A 105 1.43 5.10 -18.97
C PRO A 105 0.34 5.76 -18.11
N VAL A 106 0.42 7.07 -17.94
CA VAL A 106 -0.64 7.88 -17.31
C VAL A 106 -1.91 7.67 -18.14
N THR A 107 -2.93 7.03 -17.56
CA THR A 107 -4.23 6.91 -18.22
C THR A 107 -4.95 8.24 -18.05
N LEU A 108 -5.20 8.93 -19.17
CA LEU A 108 -5.87 10.25 -19.19
C LEU A 108 -7.35 10.20 -18.77
N GLU A 109 -7.90 9.00 -18.58
CA GLU A 109 -9.29 8.80 -18.19
C GLU A 109 -9.41 8.92 -16.67
N ASP A 110 -10.14 9.95 -16.22
CA ASP A 110 -10.47 10.13 -14.81
C ASP A 110 -11.61 9.14 -14.44
N VAL A 111 -11.22 7.88 -14.27
CA VAL A 111 -12.15 6.74 -14.05
C VAL A 111 -12.93 6.88 -12.74
N THR A 112 -12.51 7.79 -11.84
CA THR A 112 -13.06 7.93 -10.49
C THR A 112 -14.18 8.97 -10.36
N GLN A 113 -14.47 9.76 -11.40
CA GLN A 113 -15.40 10.92 -11.26
C GLN A 113 -16.84 10.54 -10.89
N SER A 114 -17.29 9.32 -11.18
CA SER A 114 -18.65 8.86 -10.88
C SER A 114 -18.74 7.92 -9.67
N GLN A 115 -17.61 7.54 -9.07
CA GLN A 115 -17.56 6.58 -7.98
C GLN A 115 -17.43 7.29 -6.62
N THR A 116 -18.01 6.68 -5.58
CA THR A 116 -17.76 7.05 -4.19
C THR A 116 -16.36 6.59 -3.76
N THR A 117 -15.77 7.23 -2.74
CA THR A 117 -14.45 6.81 -2.22
C THR A 117 -14.47 5.35 -1.76
N GLU A 118 -15.57 4.89 -1.16
CA GLU A 118 -15.74 3.50 -0.69
C GLU A 118 -15.66 2.49 -1.83
N GLU A 119 -16.31 2.78 -2.97
CA GLU A 119 -16.24 1.95 -4.17
C GLU A 119 -14.80 1.89 -4.71
N VAL A 120 -14.14 3.04 -4.80
CA VAL A 120 -12.73 3.13 -5.26
C VAL A 120 -11.80 2.34 -4.33
N ILE A 121 -11.98 2.43 -3.00
CA ILE A 121 -11.22 1.66 -2.02
C ILE A 121 -11.47 0.16 -2.23
N THR A 122 -12.71 -0.25 -2.43
CA THR A 122 -13.09 -1.66 -2.61
C THR A 122 -12.47 -2.24 -3.88
N GLU A 123 -12.47 -1.50 -4.98
CA GLU A 123 -11.82 -1.89 -6.23
C GLU A 123 -10.31 -1.98 -6.07
N CYS A 124 -9.68 -0.99 -5.42
CA CYS A 124 -8.25 -1.01 -5.12
C CYS A 124 -7.87 -2.24 -4.28
N LEU A 125 -8.62 -2.53 -3.22
CA LEU A 125 -8.39 -3.71 -2.38
C LEU A 125 -8.55 -5.01 -3.17
N THR A 126 -9.52 -5.07 -4.08
CA THR A 126 -9.72 -6.23 -4.96
C THR A 126 -8.52 -6.44 -5.87
N LEU A 127 -7.98 -5.37 -6.49
CA LEU A 127 -6.77 -5.44 -7.31
C LEU A 127 -5.54 -5.85 -6.49
N ILE A 128 -5.37 -5.29 -5.29
CA ILE A 128 -4.27 -5.64 -4.38
C ILE A 128 -4.33 -7.12 -3.97
N LEU A 129 -5.52 -7.63 -3.67
CA LEU A 129 -5.71 -9.04 -3.32
C LEU A 129 -5.39 -9.95 -4.50
N LYS A 130 -5.93 -9.66 -5.68
CA LYS A 130 -5.63 -10.41 -6.92
C LYS A 130 -4.13 -10.39 -7.24
N MET A 131 -3.48 -9.22 -7.09
CA MET A 131 -2.04 -9.07 -7.26
C MET A 131 -1.26 -9.88 -6.22
N GLY A 132 -1.63 -9.81 -4.94
CA GLY A 132 -0.98 -10.57 -3.87
C GLY A 132 -1.04 -12.07 -4.11
N VAL A 133 -2.20 -12.60 -4.49
CA VAL A 133 -2.38 -14.00 -4.88
C VAL A 133 -1.53 -14.35 -6.10
N TYR A 134 -1.56 -13.51 -7.14
CA TYR A 134 -0.77 -13.72 -8.34
C TYR A 134 0.73 -13.78 -8.02
N LEU A 135 1.25 -12.84 -7.23
CA LEU A 135 2.65 -12.79 -6.81
C LEU A 135 3.04 -14.00 -5.94
N ALA A 136 2.15 -14.45 -5.07
CA ALA A 136 2.35 -15.68 -4.30
C ALA A 136 2.47 -16.91 -5.22
N THR A 137 1.62 -17.01 -6.27
CA THR A 137 1.70 -18.12 -7.25
C THR A 137 2.87 -17.99 -8.22
N LEU A 138 3.33 -16.77 -8.50
CA LEU A 138 4.47 -16.52 -9.38
C LEU A 138 5.78 -16.99 -8.76
N LYS A 139 6.01 -16.71 -7.46
CA LYS A 139 7.23 -17.16 -6.77
C LYS A 139 7.36 -18.68 -6.72
N VAL A 140 6.25 -19.41 -6.81
CA VAL A 140 6.24 -20.88 -6.93
C VAL A 140 6.74 -21.33 -8.30
N ARG A 141 6.66 -20.49 -9.34
CA ARG A 141 6.89 -20.87 -10.76
C ARG A 141 8.04 -20.13 -11.45
N MET A 142 8.42 -18.95 -10.97
CA MET A 142 9.49 -18.12 -11.51
C MET A 142 10.36 -17.69 -10.33
N GLY A 143 11.67 -17.99 -10.40
CA GLY A 143 12.65 -17.62 -9.37
C GLY A 143 12.87 -16.10 -9.25
N ASN A 144 14.12 -15.66 -9.18
CA ASN A 144 14.51 -14.27 -8.85
C ASN A 144 14.30 -13.23 -9.98
N LYS A 145 13.25 -13.34 -10.79
CA LYS A 145 12.90 -12.34 -11.82
C LYS A 145 12.47 -11.03 -11.19
N ASP A 146 12.72 -9.91 -11.88
CA ASP A 146 12.32 -8.59 -11.39
C ASP A 146 10.79 -8.46 -11.33
N LEU A 147 10.29 -8.16 -10.13
CA LEU A 147 8.88 -7.96 -9.84
C LEU A 147 8.25 -6.89 -10.74
N GLY A 148 9.02 -5.84 -11.07
CA GLY A 148 8.54 -4.77 -11.95
C GLY A 148 8.26 -5.27 -13.36
N GLU A 149 9.18 -6.03 -13.93
CA GLU A 149 9.05 -6.59 -15.28
C GLU A 149 7.85 -7.53 -15.37
N CYS A 150 7.64 -8.42 -14.38
CA CYS A 150 6.48 -9.32 -14.35
C CYS A 150 5.15 -8.57 -14.26
N LEU A 151 5.05 -7.54 -13.42
CA LEU A 151 3.82 -6.75 -13.27
C LEU A 151 3.48 -5.98 -14.56
N HIS A 152 4.47 -5.43 -15.24
CA HIS A 152 4.25 -4.71 -16.50
C HIS A 152 3.90 -5.63 -17.68
N THR A 153 4.55 -6.78 -17.77
CA THR A 153 4.45 -7.65 -18.96
C THR A 153 3.35 -8.68 -18.86
N THR A 154 3.04 -9.15 -17.64
CA THR A 154 2.22 -10.36 -17.47
C THR A 154 0.83 -10.06 -16.93
N VAL A 155 0.65 -8.99 -16.15
CA VAL A 155 -0.63 -8.63 -15.51
C VAL A 155 -0.81 -7.11 -15.29
N PRO A 156 -0.69 -6.28 -16.34
CA PRO A 156 -0.86 -4.83 -16.20
C PRO A 156 -2.24 -4.43 -15.66
N GLU A 157 -3.27 -5.25 -15.86
CA GLU A 157 -4.64 -5.05 -15.35
C GLU A 157 -4.76 -5.15 -13.83
N LEU A 158 -3.75 -5.68 -13.14
CA LEU A 158 -3.71 -5.74 -11.67
C LEU A 158 -3.06 -4.48 -11.06
N LEU A 159 -2.50 -3.60 -11.89
CA LEU A 159 -1.92 -2.34 -11.43
C LEU A 159 -3.02 -1.31 -11.17
N ILE A 160 -2.92 -0.64 -10.03
CA ILE A 160 -3.82 0.45 -9.68
C ILE A 160 -3.35 1.70 -10.45
N PRO A 161 -4.24 2.39 -11.17
CA PRO A 161 -3.89 3.63 -11.87
C PRO A 161 -3.30 4.68 -10.91
N ALA A 162 -2.34 5.45 -11.40
CA ALA A 162 -1.66 6.45 -10.58
C ALA A 162 -2.63 7.56 -10.12
N GLU A 163 -3.61 7.87 -10.96
CA GLU A 163 -4.68 8.84 -10.75
C GLU A 163 -5.59 8.40 -9.60
N THR A 164 -5.95 7.12 -9.54
CA THR A 164 -6.73 6.54 -8.44
C THR A 164 -5.99 6.67 -7.11
N ILE A 165 -4.67 6.40 -7.09
CA ILE A 165 -3.85 6.57 -5.88
C ILE A 165 -3.83 8.05 -5.46
N GLN A 166 -3.70 8.98 -6.41
CA GLN A 166 -3.72 10.41 -6.11
C GLN A 166 -5.08 10.89 -5.59
N TYR A 167 -6.18 10.39 -6.16
CA TYR A 167 -7.53 10.65 -5.68
C TYR A 167 -7.67 10.22 -4.21
N LEU A 168 -7.26 9.00 -3.88
CA LEU A 168 -7.30 8.48 -2.51
C LEU A 168 -6.39 9.27 -1.56
N CYS A 169 -5.21 9.72 -2.01
CA CYS A 169 -4.34 10.59 -1.23
C CYS A 169 -5.01 11.93 -0.86
N ARG A 170 -5.92 12.45 -1.70
CA ARG A 170 -6.67 13.70 -1.44
C ARG A 170 -7.97 13.48 -0.68
N SER A 171 -8.45 12.23 -0.57
CA SER A 171 -9.69 11.92 0.13
C SER A 171 -9.56 12.15 1.64
N GLN A 172 -10.62 12.71 2.22
CA GLN A 172 -10.73 12.90 3.67
C GLN A 172 -11.06 11.60 4.42
N GLU A 173 -11.55 10.58 3.71
CA GLU A 173 -11.86 9.27 4.29
C GLU A 173 -10.58 8.47 4.59
N CYS A 174 -9.48 8.77 3.90
CA CYS A 174 -8.18 8.18 4.19
C CYS A 174 -7.44 9.01 5.27
N LEU A 175 -7.08 8.33 6.36
CA LEU A 175 -6.44 8.96 7.52
C LEU A 175 -4.93 9.10 7.31
N SER A 176 -4.35 10.18 7.81
CA SER A 176 -2.91 10.27 8.00
C SER A 176 -2.43 9.34 9.13
N PRO A 177 -1.13 8.98 9.18
CA PRO A 177 -0.55 8.25 10.32
C PRO A 177 -0.86 8.91 11.67
N ALA A 178 -0.80 10.24 11.74
CA ALA A 178 -1.11 11.00 12.95
C ALA A 178 -2.58 10.84 13.38
N GLU A 179 -3.52 10.99 12.44
CA GLU A 179 -4.95 10.83 12.70
C GLU A 179 -5.29 9.40 13.11
N PHE A 180 -4.72 8.41 12.41
CA PHE A 180 -4.91 7.00 12.74
C PHE A 180 -4.38 6.68 14.14
N LEU A 181 -3.17 7.12 14.51
CA LEU A 181 -2.62 6.90 15.85
C LEU A 181 -3.43 7.60 16.93
N LYS A 182 -3.96 8.81 16.65
CA LYS A 182 -4.88 9.49 17.57
C LYS A 182 -6.16 8.70 17.78
N MET A 183 -6.74 8.14 16.71
CA MET A 183 -7.91 7.25 16.81
C MET A 183 -7.59 5.98 17.59
N TYR A 184 -6.48 5.31 17.27
CA TYR A 184 -6.04 4.06 17.90
C TYR A 184 -5.79 4.21 19.41
N LYS A 185 -5.29 5.36 19.86
CA LYS A 185 -5.02 5.65 21.27
C LYS A 185 -6.23 6.12 22.07
N LYS A 186 -7.37 6.40 21.42
CA LYS A 186 -8.59 6.78 22.16
C LYS A 186 -9.08 5.57 22.94
N PRO A 187 -9.38 5.71 24.24
CA PRO A 187 -10.04 4.65 24.97
C PRO A 187 -11.35 4.32 24.25
N LEU A 188 -11.54 3.04 23.97
CA LEU A 188 -12.73 2.54 23.33
C LEU A 188 -13.94 2.81 24.23
N HIS A 189 -14.70 3.88 23.97
CA HIS A 189 -16.11 3.90 24.34
C HIS A 189 -16.83 2.92 23.40
N LEU A 190 -16.63 1.62 23.65
CA LEU A 190 -17.32 0.51 22.99
C LEU A 190 -18.81 0.57 23.36
N PHE A 191 -19.57 1.44 22.68
CA PHE A 191 -20.91 1.04 22.31
C PHE A 191 -20.75 0.00 21.20
N LEU A 192 -20.68 -1.26 21.62
CA LEU A 192 -20.85 -2.42 20.77
C LEU A 192 -22.18 -2.26 19.99
N ARG A 193 -22.13 -1.68 18.80
CA ARG A 193 -23.03 -2.11 17.73
C ARG A 193 -22.29 -3.20 16.97
N PRO A 194 -22.82 -4.43 16.91
CA PRO A 194 -22.19 -5.49 16.15
C PRO A 194 -22.29 -5.12 14.66
N GLN A 195 -21.21 -4.55 14.10
CA GLN A 195 -21.07 -4.49 12.65
C GLN A 195 -20.58 -5.86 12.18
N HIS A 196 -21.54 -6.68 11.75
CA HIS A 196 -21.31 -7.90 11.00
C HIS A 196 -20.68 -7.54 9.65
N HIS A 197 -19.37 -7.38 9.58
CA HIS A 197 -18.64 -7.39 8.29
C HIS A 197 -17.65 -8.56 8.31
N SER A 198 -18.20 -9.77 8.42
CA SER A 198 -17.49 -10.99 8.06
C SER A 198 -17.58 -11.13 6.54
N VAL A 199 -16.51 -10.80 5.82
CA VAL A 199 -16.36 -11.26 4.43
C VAL A 199 -16.13 -12.77 4.49
N LYS A 200 -17.20 -13.55 4.36
CA LYS A 200 -17.14 -14.99 4.18
C LYS A 200 -16.76 -15.26 2.72
N ILE A 201 -15.49 -15.56 2.46
CA ILE A 201 -15.08 -16.17 1.19
C ILE A 201 -15.37 -17.67 1.31
N GLN A 202 -16.45 -18.11 0.69
CA GLN A 202 -16.75 -19.54 0.54
C GLN A 202 -16.19 -20.02 -0.80
N TRP A 203 -15.24 -20.94 -0.74
CA TRP A 203 -14.78 -21.68 -1.91
C TRP A 203 -15.89 -22.63 -2.36
N VAL A 204 -16.27 -22.55 -3.63
CA VAL A 204 -17.07 -23.59 -4.29
C VAL A 204 -16.08 -24.40 -5.11
N ASP A 205 -15.75 -25.60 -4.62
CA ASP A 205 -15.02 -26.57 -5.44
C ASP A 205 -15.92 -26.98 -6.61
N GLY A 206 -15.49 -26.61 -7.81
CA GLY A 206 -16.11 -27.07 -9.04
C GLY A 206 -15.83 -28.56 -9.24
N GLU A 207 -16.73 -29.41 -8.77
CA GLU A 207 -16.76 -30.79 -9.25
C GLU A 207 -17.20 -30.80 -10.71
N LYS A 208 -16.22 -31.15 -11.55
CA LYS A 208 -16.41 -31.50 -12.95
C LYS A 208 -17.37 -32.68 -13.04
N GLY A 209 -18.27 -32.60 -14.01
CA GLY A 209 -19.23 -33.65 -14.33
C GLY A 209 -18.60 -35.03 -14.51
N ALA A 210 -19.34 -36.03 -14.08
CA ALA A 210 -19.30 -37.37 -14.63
C ALA A 210 -20.73 -37.73 -15.01
N SER A 211 -21.13 -37.36 -16.23
CA SER A 211 -22.26 -38.02 -16.88
C SER A 211 -21.75 -39.36 -17.40
N LYS A 212 -22.34 -40.45 -16.91
CA LYS A 212 -22.44 -41.73 -17.61
C LYS A 212 -23.90 -42.14 -17.61
#